data_AF-A0A6H2DP24-F1
#
_entry.id   AF-A0A6H2DP24-F1
#
_cell.length_a   1.000
_cell.length_b   1.000
_cell.length_c   1.000
_cell.angle_alpha   90.00
_cell.angle_beta   90.00
_cell.angle_gamma   90.00
#
_symmetry.space_group_name_H-M   'P 1'
#
loop_
_entity.id
_entity.type
_entity.pdbx_description
1 polymer ?
#
loop_
_entity_poly.entity_id
_entity_poly.type
_entity_poly.pdbx_seq_one_letter_code
_entity_poly.pdbx_strand_id
1 'polypeptide(L)'
;MGYSAGKNLTAIDVVTTYPPSSPIGNHGNTFVGFFCGATANGALDNTLVGTQAGLNLTTGMDNCLFGINTMQSLQAASENAAFGHASLRAVVGSGKFGSGPGDFAAGDGHQLSAFGDMAGRFINGGENTEKTGGRCSVYIGARTKSSSNTVYNENVFGFSAEGRGSNTVSYGDANITAHHFNAGSVFAPNLATETTATANLRIDPATGEIKEVGAGSGFMIVQHRVSSGTNGGDTVTASWVTRPTVERFNGITGASVASSQFTLPAGTYKIDGYSLAFRSNRHKARLYNVTDSSALSVGEAAYTANADIGRSNSVLSDILVLTGTKTIELQHYTEVGVAATGLGAATGNSTGDEIYASVTIEKIA
;
A
#
# COMPACT_ATOMS: atom_id res chain seq x y z
N MET A 1 37.88 -28.06 -18.76
CA MET A 1 37.42 -29.19 -17.93
C MET A 1 38.04 -29.03 -16.53
N GLY A 2 37.25 -29.10 -15.46
CA GLY A 2 37.71 -28.81 -14.09
C GLY A 2 38.10 -30.07 -13.30
N TYR A 3 38.97 -29.93 -12.30
CA TYR A 3 39.38 -31.04 -11.44
C TYR A 3 38.19 -31.61 -10.63
N SER A 4 37.97 -32.93 -10.72
CA SER A 4 36.84 -33.65 -10.07
C SER A 4 35.43 -33.23 -10.53
N ALA A 5 35.29 -32.63 -11.71
CA ALA A 5 33.98 -32.47 -12.36
C ALA A 5 33.39 -33.85 -12.68
N GLY A 6 32.14 -34.12 -12.26
CA GLY A 6 31.48 -35.40 -12.52
C GLY A 6 32.19 -36.63 -11.92
N LYS A 7 32.89 -36.50 -10.79
CA LYS A 7 33.75 -37.56 -10.22
C LYS A 7 33.06 -38.92 -10.04
N ASN A 8 31.77 -38.94 -9.68
CA ASN A 8 31.00 -40.18 -9.46
C ASN A 8 30.06 -40.55 -10.62
N LEU A 9 30.29 -39.99 -11.82
CA LEU A 9 29.45 -40.24 -12.99
C LEU A 9 29.67 -41.69 -13.48
N THR A 10 28.61 -42.51 -13.47
CA THR A 10 28.67 -43.94 -13.86
C THR A 10 28.62 -44.18 -15.38
N ALA A 11 28.28 -43.16 -16.17
CA ALA A 11 28.39 -43.13 -17.62
C ALA A 11 28.84 -41.72 -18.03
N ILE A 12 30.00 -41.56 -18.70
CA ILE A 12 30.50 -40.25 -19.16
C ILE A 12 30.16 -40.06 -20.63
N ASP A 13 29.54 -38.92 -20.92
CA ASP A 13 29.77 -38.16 -22.15
C ASP A 13 29.98 -36.70 -21.71
N VAL A 14 31.22 -36.32 -21.39
CA VAL A 14 31.54 -35.00 -20.78
C VAL A 14 31.75 -33.91 -21.83
N VAL A 15 31.99 -34.25 -23.10
CA VAL A 15 31.82 -33.38 -24.29
C VAL A 15 31.85 -34.29 -25.53
N THR A 16 30.71 -34.83 -25.98
CA THR A 16 30.46 -35.17 -27.40
C THR A 16 28.97 -35.41 -27.69
N THR A 17 28.60 -35.23 -28.96
CA THR A 17 27.29 -35.54 -29.54
C THR A 17 27.02 -37.04 -29.56
N TYR A 18 26.02 -37.47 -28.78
CA TYR A 18 25.10 -38.61 -28.94
C TYR A 18 25.56 -39.88 -29.70
N PRO A 19 25.46 -41.06 -29.04
CA PRO A 19 24.80 -42.20 -29.67
C PRO A 19 23.74 -42.92 -28.77
N PRO A 20 22.76 -43.62 -29.38
CA PRO A 20 21.44 -43.92 -28.81
C PRO A 20 21.27 -45.24 -28.03
N SER A 21 22.24 -45.78 -27.31
CA SER A 21 22.03 -47.14 -26.75
C SER A 21 22.83 -47.56 -25.51
N SER A 22 22.80 -46.77 -24.42
CA SER A 22 23.17 -47.30 -23.10
C SER A 22 21.95 -47.34 -22.18
N PRO A 23 21.53 -48.52 -21.69
CA PRO A 23 20.50 -48.60 -20.66
C PRO A 23 21.11 -48.10 -19.35
N ILE A 24 20.42 -47.17 -18.68
CA ILE A 24 20.69 -46.65 -17.33
C ILE A 24 22.10 -46.05 -17.12
N GLY A 25 22.24 -44.75 -17.41
CA GLY A 25 23.43 -43.97 -17.09
C GLY A 25 23.19 -42.46 -17.25
N ASN A 26 23.99 -41.63 -16.60
CA ASN A 26 23.95 -40.17 -16.74
C ASN A 26 24.23 -39.75 -18.20
N HIS A 27 23.26 -39.18 -18.93
CA HIS A 27 23.43 -38.73 -20.31
C HIS A 27 23.16 -37.23 -20.46
N GLY A 28 23.75 -36.60 -21.48
CA GLY A 28 23.47 -35.20 -21.85
C GLY A 28 23.99 -34.12 -20.89
N ASN A 29 24.86 -34.48 -19.95
CA ASN A 29 25.37 -33.55 -18.94
C ASN A 29 26.64 -32.82 -19.39
N THR A 30 26.73 -31.50 -19.19
CA THR A 30 27.93 -30.69 -19.40
C THR A 30 28.44 -30.14 -18.07
N PHE A 31 29.56 -30.64 -17.54
CA PHE A 31 30.12 -30.18 -16.25
C PHE A 31 31.49 -29.51 -16.41
N VAL A 32 31.61 -28.25 -15.98
CA VAL A 32 32.85 -27.47 -16.12
C VAL A 32 33.17 -26.72 -14.83
N GLY A 33 34.08 -27.26 -14.00
CA GLY A 33 34.54 -26.55 -12.80
C GLY A 33 35.03 -27.50 -11.70
N PHE A 34 35.63 -26.96 -10.65
CA PHE A 34 36.13 -27.77 -9.53
C PHE A 34 34.96 -28.36 -8.72
N PHE A 35 34.89 -29.69 -8.58
CA PHE A 35 33.79 -30.42 -7.92
C PHE A 35 32.37 -30.09 -8.43
N CYS A 36 32.26 -29.68 -9.70
CA CYS A 36 30.97 -29.46 -10.32
C CYS A 36 30.25 -30.80 -10.57
N GLY A 37 29.00 -30.94 -10.11
CA GLY A 37 28.21 -32.18 -10.27
C GLY A 37 28.87 -33.43 -9.68
N ALA A 38 29.66 -33.29 -8.61
CA ALA A 38 30.58 -34.34 -8.16
C ALA A 38 29.88 -35.67 -7.80
N THR A 39 28.63 -35.63 -7.37
CA THR A 39 27.85 -36.82 -6.96
C THR A 39 26.80 -37.28 -7.97
N ALA A 40 26.77 -36.71 -9.19
CA ALA A 40 25.74 -36.99 -10.19
C ALA A 40 25.67 -38.48 -10.54
N ASN A 41 24.62 -39.17 -10.09
CA ASN A 41 24.42 -40.61 -10.26
C ASN A 41 22.93 -40.89 -10.54
N GLY A 42 22.59 -40.93 -11.83
CA GLY A 42 21.22 -40.98 -12.36
C GLY A 42 20.67 -39.62 -12.82
N ALA A 43 21.48 -38.57 -12.90
CA ALA A 43 21.16 -37.24 -13.39
C ALA A 43 21.29 -37.14 -14.93
N LEU A 44 20.35 -36.46 -15.58
CA LEU A 44 20.27 -36.36 -17.04
C LEU A 44 20.18 -34.90 -17.50
N ASP A 45 20.80 -34.58 -18.64
CA ASP A 45 20.57 -33.33 -19.37
C ASP A 45 20.86 -32.02 -18.58
N ASN A 46 21.84 -32.05 -17.67
CA ASN A 46 22.22 -30.88 -16.86
C ASN A 46 23.43 -30.13 -17.45
N THR A 47 23.39 -28.80 -17.48
CA THR A 47 24.55 -27.95 -17.80
C THR A 47 25.02 -27.22 -16.54
N LEU A 48 26.18 -27.60 -16.01
CA LEU A 48 26.74 -27.06 -14.79
C LEU A 48 28.14 -26.46 -15.04
N VAL A 49 28.34 -25.20 -14.68
CA VAL A 49 29.60 -24.48 -14.88
C VAL A 49 29.97 -23.69 -13.63
N GLY A 50 31.12 -23.99 -13.03
CA GLY A 50 31.67 -23.27 -11.89
C GLY A 50 32.09 -24.19 -10.73
N THR A 51 32.68 -23.60 -9.71
CA THR A 51 33.18 -24.35 -8.55
C THR A 51 32.01 -24.79 -7.66
N GLN A 52 31.89 -26.09 -7.41
CA GLN A 52 30.85 -26.70 -6.57
C GLN A 52 29.41 -26.41 -7.02
N ALA A 53 29.21 -26.02 -8.29
CA ALA A 53 27.88 -25.91 -8.88
C ALA A 53 27.24 -27.30 -8.92
N GLY A 54 26.05 -27.43 -8.31
CA GLY A 54 25.34 -28.72 -8.20
C GLY A 54 26.15 -29.83 -7.54
N LEU A 55 27.01 -29.52 -6.55
CA LEU A 55 27.93 -30.46 -5.92
C LEU A 55 27.27 -31.80 -5.53
N ASN A 56 26.09 -31.73 -4.92
CA ASN A 56 25.35 -32.88 -4.38
C ASN A 56 24.33 -33.49 -5.35
N LEU A 57 24.32 -33.08 -6.64
CA LEU A 57 23.35 -33.56 -7.62
C LEU A 57 23.38 -35.10 -7.66
N THR A 58 22.23 -35.76 -7.57
CA THR A 58 22.12 -37.23 -7.65
C THR A 58 21.36 -37.63 -8.91
N THR A 59 20.04 -37.41 -8.93
CA THR A 59 19.14 -37.83 -10.01
C THR A 59 18.41 -36.69 -10.69
N GLY A 60 18.71 -35.44 -10.33
CA GLY A 60 18.07 -34.27 -10.93
C GLY A 60 18.34 -34.14 -12.43
N MET A 61 17.37 -33.61 -13.16
CA MET A 61 17.43 -33.48 -14.62
C MET A 61 17.24 -32.04 -15.07
N ASP A 62 17.72 -31.71 -16.27
CA ASP A 62 17.42 -30.44 -16.94
C ASP A 62 17.82 -29.18 -16.15
N ASN A 63 18.84 -29.26 -15.28
CA ASN A 63 19.32 -28.11 -14.51
C ASN A 63 20.41 -27.34 -15.27
N CYS A 64 20.30 -26.01 -15.29
CA CYS A 64 21.29 -25.08 -15.85
C CYS A 64 21.90 -24.23 -14.73
N LEU A 65 23.09 -24.57 -14.25
CA LEU A 65 23.74 -23.90 -13.12
C LEU A 65 25.06 -23.26 -13.51
N PHE A 66 25.25 -21.98 -13.19
CA PHE A 66 26.44 -21.23 -13.53
C PHE A 66 26.92 -20.37 -12.36
N GLY A 67 28.10 -20.65 -11.81
CA GLY A 67 28.69 -19.88 -10.72
C GLY A 67 29.35 -20.73 -9.63
N ILE A 68 29.81 -20.06 -8.58
CA ILE A 68 30.46 -20.71 -7.44
C ILE A 68 29.40 -21.03 -6.38
N ASN A 69 29.33 -22.27 -5.91
CA ASN A 69 28.35 -22.75 -4.91
C ASN A 69 26.88 -22.60 -5.34
N THR A 70 26.61 -22.46 -6.64
CA THR A 70 25.26 -22.36 -7.19
C THR A 70 24.52 -23.68 -7.01
N MET A 71 23.38 -23.64 -6.29
CA MET A 71 22.61 -24.83 -5.91
C MET A 71 23.49 -26.01 -5.42
N GLN A 72 24.46 -25.73 -4.56
CA GLN A 72 25.43 -26.72 -4.07
C GLN A 72 24.76 -27.96 -3.44
N SER A 73 23.64 -27.78 -2.73
CA SER A 73 22.91 -28.85 -2.04
C SER A 73 21.91 -29.61 -2.90
N LEU A 74 21.80 -29.29 -4.20
CA LEU A 74 20.84 -29.90 -5.13
C LEU A 74 20.99 -31.42 -5.13
N GLN A 75 19.90 -32.19 -5.00
CA GLN A 75 19.89 -33.65 -5.05
C GLN A 75 19.11 -34.17 -6.27
N ALA A 76 17.78 -34.29 -6.15
CA ALA A 76 16.90 -34.84 -7.20
C ALA A 76 16.10 -33.75 -7.94
N ALA A 77 16.23 -32.49 -7.53
CA ALA A 77 15.50 -31.39 -8.15
C ALA A 77 15.86 -31.21 -9.63
N SER A 78 14.86 -30.79 -10.41
CA SER A 78 14.94 -30.74 -11.86
C SER A 78 14.39 -29.41 -12.39
N GLU A 79 14.76 -29.08 -13.62
CA GLU A 79 14.31 -27.88 -14.35
C GLU A 79 14.67 -26.56 -13.68
N ASN A 80 15.78 -26.50 -12.93
CA ASN A 80 16.24 -25.27 -12.31
C ASN A 80 17.24 -24.51 -13.19
N ALA A 81 17.16 -23.19 -13.18
CA ALA A 81 18.10 -22.31 -13.85
C ALA A 81 18.69 -21.33 -12.81
N ALA A 82 19.98 -21.45 -12.48
CA ALA A 82 20.60 -20.61 -11.47
C ALA A 82 21.95 -20.06 -11.93
N PHE A 83 22.11 -18.74 -11.82
CA PHE A 83 23.30 -18.02 -12.29
C PHE A 83 23.78 -17.07 -11.20
N GLY A 84 25.04 -17.19 -10.77
CA GLY A 84 25.66 -16.32 -9.78
C GLY A 84 26.27 -17.08 -8.60
N HIS A 85 27.04 -16.38 -7.78
CA HIS A 85 27.66 -16.97 -6.59
C HIS A 85 26.60 -17.29 -5.53
N ALA A 86 26.59 -18.53 -5.03
CA ALA A 86 25.72 -19.03 -3.97
C ALA A 86 24.20 -18.81 -4.22
N SER A 87 23.77 -18.61 -5.47
CA SER A 87 22.35 -18.52 -5.82
C SER A 87 21.67 -19.86 -5.54
N LEU A 88 20.54 -19.83 -4.81
CA LEU A 88 19.78 -21.00 -4.39
C LEU A 88 20.62 -22.10 -3.69
N ARG A 89 21.74 -21.73 -3.04
CA ARG A 89 22.78 -22.67 -2.56
C ARG A 89 22.27 -23.90 -1.83
N ALA A 90 21.30 -23.71 -0.93
CA ALA A 90 20.82 -24.76 -0.03
C ALA A 90 19.59 -25.52 -0.54
N VAL A 91 19.11 -25.23 -1.76
CA VAL A 91 17.98 -25.94 -2.34
C VAL A 91 18.37 -27.41 -2.56
N VAL A 92 17.54 -28.32 -2.06
CA VAL A 92 17.78 -29.77 -2.11
C VAL A 92 16.96 -30.42 -3.22
N GLY A 93 15.62 -30.28 -3.14
CA GLY A 93 14.65 -30.98 -3.99
C GLY A 93 14.76 -32.51 -3.91
N SER A 94 13.79 -33.12 -3.23
CA SER A 94 13.76 -34.55 -2.94
C SER A 94 12.84 -35.37 -3.86
N GLY A 95 12.05 -34.70 -4.70
CA GLY A 95 11.07 -35.35 -5.59
C GLY A 95 11.68 -35.86 -6.90
N LYS A 96 11.25 -37.04 -7.34
CA LYS A 96 11.42 -37.46 -8.74
C LYS A 96 10.39 -36.75 -9.60
N PHE A 97 10.74 -36.48 -10.86
CA PHE A 97 9.77 -36.16 -11.90
C PHE A 97 8.78 -37.33 -12.03
N GLY A 98 7.57 -37.19 -11.47
CA GLY A 98 6.44 -38.06 -11.80
C GLY A 98 6.03 -37.77 -13.24
N SER A 99 5.73 -38.81 -14.03
CA SER A 99 5.53 -38.76 -15.48
C SER A 99 4.23 -38.07 -15.95
N GLY A 100 3.83 -36.96 -15.32
CA GLY A 100 2.66 -36.18 -15.71
C GLY A 100 2.74 -34.72 -15.25
N PRO A 101 2.13 -33.78 -16.00
CA PRO A 101 2.02 -32.39 -15.57
C PRO A 101 1.14 -32.32 -14.30
N GLY A 102 1.76 -32.11 -13.14
CA GLY A 102 1.06 -31.92 -11.86
C GLY A 102 1.62 -32.66 -10.65
N ASP A 103 2.55 -33.61 -10.83
CA ASP A 103 3.09 -34.46 -9.76
C ASP A 103 4.25 -33.82 -8.96
N PHE A 104 4.22 -32.51 -8.78
CA PHE A 104 5.18 -31.86 -7.88
C PHE A 104 4.73 -32.12 -6.43
N ALA A 105 5.45 -32.96 -5.70
CA ALA A 105 5.29 -33.00 -4.26
C ALA A 105 5.50 -31.57 -3.69
N ALA A 106 4.62 -31.16 -2.79
CA ALA A 106 4.64 -29.81 -2.25
C ALA A 106 5.94 -29.59 -1.44
N GLY A 107 6.73 -28.57 -1.82
CA GLY A 107 7.95 -28.16 -1.10
C GLY A 107 9.27 -28.49 -1.79
N ASP A 108 9.27 -29.25 -2.89
CA ASP A 108 10.52 -29.64 -3.55
C ASP A 108 11.07 -28.55 -4.49
N GLY A 109 12.40 -28.35 -4.45
CA GLY A 109 13.19 -27.34 -5.15
C GLY A 109 13.24 -27.38 -6.68
N HIS A 110 12.11 -27.56 -7.37
CA HIS A 110 12.03 -27.69 -8.83
C HIS A 110 11.59 -26.38 -9.51
N GLN A 111 11.95 -26.21 -10.78
CA GLN A 111 11.49 -25.08 -11.61
C GLN A 111 11.82 -23.71 -11.00
N LEU A 112 12.94 -23.60 -10.29
CA LEU A 112 13.42 -22.35 -9.73
C LEU A 112 14.33 -21.65 -10.74
N SER A 113 14.11 -20.36 -10.93
CA SER A 113 15.01 -19.49 -11.68
C SER A 113 15.66 -18.49 -10.73
N ALA A 114 16.99 -18.43 -10.69
CA ALA A 114 17.72 -17.44 -9.90
C ALA A 114 18.86 -16.80 -10.68
N PHE A 115 18.99 -15.48 -10.59
CA PHE A 115 20.04 -14.72 -11.25
C PHE A 115 20.59 -13.63 -10.33
N GLY A 116 21.87 -13.74 -9.95
CA GLY A 116 22.60 -12.77 -9.12
C GLY A 116 23.36 -13.40 -7.96
N ASP A 117 24.19 -12.61 -7.28
CA ASP A 117 24.89 -13.02 -6.05
C ASP A 117 23.89 -13.30 -4.93
N MET A 118 23.93 -14.52 -4.37
CA MET A 118 23.03 -15.02 -3.33
C MET A 118 21.54 -14.90 -3.68
N ALA A 119 21.18 -14.84 -4.96
CA ALA A 119 19.80 -14.75 -5.40
C ALA A 119 18.98 -15.97 -4.93
N GLY A 120 17.84 -15.73 -4.29
CA GLY A 120 16.96 -16.76 -3.71
C GLY A 120 17.60 -17.61 -2.60
N ARG A 121 18.79 -17.25 -2.10
CA ARG A 121 19.53 -18.10 -1.14
C ARG A 121 18.86 -18.19 0.22
N PHE A 122 18.16 -17.13 0.64
CA PHE A 122 17.59 -17.00 1.98
C PHE A 122 16.06 -16.87 1.93
N ILE A 123 15.41 -17.16 3.06
CA ILE A 123 14.00 -16.82 3.28
C ILE A 123 13.88 -15.47 4.04
N ASN A 124 12.67 -14.89 4.08
CA ASN A 124 12.36 -13.61 4.72
C ASN A 124 12.81 -13.58 6.21
N GLY A 125 13.23 -12.42 6.69
CA GLY A 125 13.82 -12.21 8.03
C GLY A 125 15.34 -12.00 8.03
N GLY A 126 15.93 -11.65 6.88
CA GLY A 126 17.37 -11.40 6.71
C GLY A 126 18.17 -12.58 6.15
N GLU A 127 19.50 -12.49 6.19
CA GLU A 127 20.43 -13.50 5.63
C GLU A 127 20.78 -14.63 6.63
N ASN A 128 19.81 -15.05 7.44
CA ASN A 128 20.03 -15.97 8.57
C ASN A 128 19.55 -17.40 8.29
N THR A 129 18.55 -17.56 7.43
CA THR A 129 17.90 -18.86 7.19
C THR A 129 17.90 -19.18 5.70
N GLU A 130 18.57 -20.27 5.31
CA GLU A 130 18.70 -20.63 3.90
C GLU A 130 17.40 -21.21 3.32
N LYS A 131 17.15 -20.92 2.04
CA LYS A 131 16.08 -21.51 1.25
C LYS A 131 16.46 -22.94 0.88
N THR A 132 15.68 -23.91 1.32
CA THR A 132 15.92 -25.33 1.07
C THR A 132 14.94 -25.95 0.07
N GLY A 133 13.82 -25.29 -0.19
CA GLY A 133 12.75 -25.80 -1.05
C GLY A 133 11.88 -24.71 -1.67
N GLY A 134 10.72 -25.11 -2.19
CA GLY A 134 9.78 -24.28 -2.94
C GLY A 134 9.97 -24.46 -4.45
N ARG A 135 8.99 -24.04 -5.25
CA ARG A 135 8.93 -24.42 -6.67
C ARG A 135 8.41 -23.32 -7.59
N CYS A 136 8.69 -23.43 -8.89
CA CYS A 136 8.12 -22.55 -9.92
C CYS A 136 8.32 -21.04 -9.63
N SER A 137 9.43 -20.68 -8.97
CA SER A 137 9.67 -19.34 -8.44
C SER A 137 10.85 -18.68 -9.15
N VAL A 138 10.82 -17.36 -9.25
CA VAL A 138 11.86 -16.55 -9.91
C VAL A 138 12.49 -15.60 -8.90
N TYR A 139 13.82 -15.53 -8.86
CA TYR A 139 14.59 -14.64 -8.00
C TYR A 139 15.68 -13.93 -8.82
N ILE A 140 15.44 -12.68 -9.21
CA ILE A 140 16.38 -11.92 -10.05
C ILE A 140 16.87 -10.69 -9.30
N GLY A 141 18.18 -10.59 -9.12
CA GLY A 141 18.82 -9.54 -8.35
C GLY A 141 19.60 -10.14 -7.18
N ALA A 142 20.70 -9.46 -6.83
CA ALA A 142 21.52 -9.91 -5.72
C ALA A 142 20.73 -9.86 -4.41
N ARG A 143 20.88 -10.92 -3.60
CA ARG A 143 20.27 -11.06 -2.27
C ARG A 143 18.74 -11.03 -2.25
N THR A 144 18.08 -11.32 -3.37
CA THR A 144 16.64 -11.62 -3.39
C THR A 144 16.31 -12.77 -2.45
N LYS A 145 15.17 -12.68 -1.74
CA LYS A 145 14.75 -13.67 -0.74
C LYS A 145 13.36 -14.20 -1.01
N SER A 146 13.16 -15.47 -0.69
CA SER A 146 11.87 -16.15 -0.70
C SER A 146 11.08 -15.81 0.57
N SER A 147 9.75 -15.80 0.56
CA SER A 147 9.02 -15.59 1.83
C SER A 147 9.08 -16.81 2.76
N SER A 148 9.14 -18.02 2.19
CA SER A 148 9.18 -19.28 2.94
C SER A 148 9.84 -20.41 2.10
N ASN A 149 10.14 -21.54 2.73
CA ASN A 149 10.65 -22.76 2.07
C ASN A 149 9.58 -23.55 1.30
N THR A 150 8.31 -23.20 1.41
CA THR A 150 7.20 -23.95 0.79
C THR A 150 6.44 -23.17 -0.28
N VAL A 151 6.95 -21.99 -0.65
CA VAL A 151 6.30 -21.13 -1.64
C VAL A 151 6.31 -21.75 -3.02
N TYR A 152 5.30 -21.38 -3.81
CA TYR A 152 5.26 -21.70 -5.23
C TYR A 152 4.81 -20.48 -6.04
N ASN A 153 5.34 -20.29 -7.25
CA ASN A 153 5.00 -19.13 -8.09
C ASN A 153 5.19 -17.79 -7.36
N GLU A 154 6.26 -17.69 -6.58
CA GLU A 154 6.71 -16.43 -5.99
C GLU A 154 7.83 -15.85 -6.87
N ASN A 155 7.62 -14.64 -7.40
CA ASN A 155 8.55 -14.00 -8.30
C ASN A 155 9.09 -12.71 -7.67
N VAL A 156 10.40 -12.59 -7.54
CA VAL A 156 11.06 -11.54 -6.77
C VAL A 156 12.16 -10.90 -7.61
N PHE A 157 12.08 -9.59 -7.82
CA PHE A 157 12.97 -8.83 -8.70
C PHE A 157 13.57 -7.64 -7.96
N GLY A 158 14.89 -7.45 -8.02
CA GLY A 158 15.59 -6.29 -7.45
C GLY A 158 16.59 -6.63 -6.35
N PHE A 159 17.47 -5.69 -6.01
CA PHE A 159 18.46 -5.89 -4.94
C PHE A 159 17.77 -6.04 -3.58
N SER A 160 18.11 -7.10 -2.84
CA SER A 160 17.56 -7.40 -1.51
C SER A 160 16.04 -7.54 -1.41
N ALA A 161 15.32 -7.57 -2.54
CA ALA A 161 13.87 -7.70 -2.59
C ALA A 161 13.41 -9.01 -1.92
N GLU A 162 12.27 -8.98 -1.24
CA GLU A 162 11.73 -10.10 -0.47
C GLU A 162 10.36 -10.50 -0.98
N GLY A 163 10.15 -11.81 -1.15
CA GLY A 163 8.87 -12.37 -1.57
C GLY A 163 7.75 -12.19 -0.56
N ARG A 164 6.51 -12.33 -1.03
CA ARG A 164 5.28 -12.10 -0.24
C ARG A 164 4.33 -13.30 -0.19
N GLY A 165 4.81 -14.48 -0.49
CA GLY A 165 4.07 -15.73 -0.49
C GLY A 165 3.86 -16.29 -1.89
N SER A 166 3.21 -17.45 -1.95
CA SER A 166 2.89 -18.09 -3.22
C SER A 166 1.99 -17.21 -4.10
N ASN A 167 2.18 -17.29 -5.42
CA ASN A 167 1.45 -16.51 -6.43
C ASN A 167 1.60 -14.99 -6.26
N THR A 168 2.76 -14.52 -5.82
CA THR A 168 3.04 -13.09 -5.69
C THR A 168 4.19 -12.67 -6.59
N VAL A 169 4.19 -11.38 -6.92
CA VAL A 169 5.32 -10.73 -7.59
C VAL A 169 5.78 -9.54 -6.74
N SER A 170 7.07 -9.46 -6.45
CA SER A 170 7.69 -8.37 -5.69
C SER A 170 8.74 -7.67 -6.55
N TYR A 171 8.62 -6.35 -6.69
CA TYR A 171 9.57 -5.51 -7.42
C TYR A 171 10.26 -4.56 -6.44
N GLY A 172 11.51 -4.86 -6.10
CA GLY A 172 12.37 -4.08 -5.21
C GLY A 172 12.08 -4.25 -3.73
N ASP A 173 12.76 -3.45 -2.91
CA ASP A 173 12.67 -3.43 -1.46
C ASP A 173 12.10 -2.09 -0.94
N ALA A 174 12.15 -1.87 0.38
CA ALA A 174 11.69 -0.63 1.00
C ALA A 174 12.50 0.62 0.61
N ASN A 175 13.66 0.47 -0.05
CA ASN A 175 14.50 1.57 -0.48
C ASN A 175 14.17 2.06 -1.91
N ILE A 176 13.24 1.40 -2.61
CA ILE A 176 12.73 1.91 -3.89
C ILE A 176 11.94 3.21 -3.66
N THR A 177 12.37 4.29 -4.32
CA THR A 177 11.73 5.61 -4.19
C THR A 177 10.60 5.84 -5.21
N ALA A 178 10.63 5.15 -6.36
CA ALA A 178 9.59 5.22 -7.38
C ALA A 178 9.61 4.01 -8.32
N HIS A 179 8.43 3.56 -8.75
CA HIS A 179 8.24 2.67 -9.90
C HIS A 179 7.78 3.49 -11.11
N HIS A 180 8.59 3.53 -12.16
CA HIS A 180 8.28 4.27 -13.39
C HIS A 180 7.59 3.36 -14.41
N PHE A 181 6.38 3.76 -14.84
CA PHE A 181 5.66 3.18 -15.96
C PHE A 181 5.50 4.24 -17.05
N ASN A 182 5.63 3.87 -18.33
CA ASN A 182 5.42 4.80 -19.45
C ASN A 182 3.98 5.33 -19.47
N ALA A 183 3.74 6.44 -20.18
CA ALA A 183 2.41 7.01 -20.34
C ALA A 183 1.41 5.96 -20.84
N GLY A 184 0.43 5.63 -19.98
CA GLY A 184 -0.55 4.57 -20.20
C GLY A 184 -1.28 4.20 -18.90
N SER A 185 -2.27 3.32 -19.01
CA SER A 185 -3.03 2.82 -17.86
C SER A 185 -2.32 1.62 -17.21
N VAL A 186 -2.24 1.61 -15.88
CA VAL A 186 -1.87 0.42 -15.09
C VAL A 186 -3.16 -0.27 -14.65
N PHE A 187 -3.42 -1.49 -15.15
CA PHE A 187 -4.59 -2.28 -14.78
C PHE A 187 -4.24 -3.22 -13.61
N ALA A 188 -4.78 -2.96 -12.41
CA ALA A 188 -4.52 -3.72 -11.20
C ALA A 188 -5.81 -4.08 -10.45
N PRO A 189 -6.61 -5.03 -10.96
CA PRO A 189 -7.97 -5.29 -10.46
C PRO A 189 -8.04 -5.90 -9.05
N ASN A 190 -6.91 -6.35 -8.46
CA ASN A 190 -6.84 -7.08 -7.19
C ASN A 190 -5.82 -6.50 -6.19
N LEU A 191 -5.67 -5.17 -6.11
CA LEU A 191 -4.87 -4.51 -5.07
C LEU A 191 -5.55 -4.65 -3.69
N ALA A 192 -4.93 -5.41 -2.80
CA ALA A 192 -5.41 -5.56 -1.43
C ALA A 192 -5.26 -4.23 -0.65
N THR A 193 -6.29 -3.83 0.08
CA THR A 193 -6.22 -2.70 1.02
C THR A 193 -5.51 -3.16 2.30
N GLU A 194 -4.19 -2.99 2.41
CA GLU A 194 -3.54 -3.11 3.72
C GLU A 194 -3.97 -1.95 4.62
N THR A 195 -4.41 -2.30 5.83
CA THR A 195 -5.16 -1.47 6.78
C THR A 195 -4.28 -0.49 7.56
N THR A 196 -3.20 0.01 6.98
CA THR A 196 -2.37 1.06 7.58
C THR A 196 -2.17 2.17 6.57
N ALA A 197 -3.22 2.99 6.46
CA ALA A 197 -3.27 4.12 5.56
C ALA A 197 -2.18 5.14 5.90
N THR A 198 -1.06 5.06 5.19
CA THR A 198 -0.50 6.28 4.58
C THR A 198 -1.08 6.32 3.17
N ALA A 199 -1.73 7.43 2.84
CA ALA A 199 -2.56 7.58 1.65
C ALA A 199 -1.87 7.03 0.39
N ASN A 200 -2.67 6.37 -0.48
CA ASN A 200 -2.58 6.29 -1.95
C ASN A 200 -2.88 4.89 -2.50
N LEU A 201 -4.12 4.40 -2.35
CA LEU A 201 -4.91 3.66 -3.35
C LEU A 201 -6.09 2.92 -2.68
N ARG A 202 -7.30 3.02 -3.25
CA ARG A 202 -8.40 2.05 -3.04
C ARG A 202 -9.01 1.71 -4.40
N ILE A 203 -9.32 0.43 -4.62
CA ILE A 203 -10.00 -0.08 -5.82
C ILE A 203 -11.50 0.14 -5.67
N ASP A 204 -12.14 0.67 -6.71
CA ASP A 204 -13.59 0.64 -6.85
C ASP A 204 -14.06 -0.80 -7.11
N PRO A 205 -14.81 -1.43 -6.18
CA PRO A 205 -15.23 -2.83 -6.33
C PRO A 205 -16.25 -3.05 -7.46
N ALA A 206 -16.80 -1.99 -8.06
CA ALA A 206 -17.70 -2.07 -9.21
C ALA A 206 -17.00 -1.93 -10.57
N THR A 207 -15.83 -1.26 -10.62
CA THR A 207 -15.19 -0.88 -11.90
C THR A 207 -13.74 -1.31 -12.04
N GLY A 208 -13.05 -1.65 -10.94
CA GLY A 208 -11.65 -2.09 -10.98
C GLY A 208 -10.63 -0.99 -11.33
N GLU A 209 -11.05 0.27 -11.38
CA GLU A 209 -10.17 1.40 -11.75
C GLU A 209 -9.38 1.94 -10.55
N ILE A 210 -8.14 2.36 -10.81
CA ILE A 210 -7.30 3.15 -9.89
C ILE A 210 -7.70 4.62 -10.04
N LYS A 211 -8.37 5.19 -9.04
CA LYS A 211 -8.62 6.64 -8.99
C LYS A 211 -7.90 7.26 -7.81
N GLU A 212 -7.23 8.38 -8.03
CA GLU A 212 -6.69 9.23 -6.97
C GLU A 212 -7.80 9.58 -5.98
N VAL A 213 -7.46 9.71 -4.69
CA VAL A 213 -8.39 10.11 -3.64
C VAL A 213 -8.95 11.49 -3.97
N GLY A 214 -10.17 11.53 -4.50
CA GLY A 214 -10.77 12.79 -4.91
C GLY A 214 -12.01 12.72 -5.79
N ALA A 215 -12.79 11.62 -5.81
CA ALA A 215 -14.24 11.82 -5.97
C ALA A 215 -14.77 12.30 -4.62
N GLY A 216 -14.35 13.53 -4.26
CA GLY A 216 -14.93 14.23 -3.16
C GLY A 216 -16.44 14.17 -3.32
N SER A 217 -17.18 13.81 -2.29
CA SER A 217 -18.66 13.78 -2.32
C SER A 217 -19.29 15.14 -2.66
N GLY A 218 -18.48 16.14 -3.04
CA GLY A 218 -18.83 17.54 -3.12
C GLY A 218 -19.08 18.11 -1.74
N PHE A 219 -18.85 17.38 -0.66
CA PHE A 219 -19.49 17.68 0.62
C PHE A 219 -18.50 18.02 1.72
N MET A 220 -18.76 19.06 2.49
CA MET A 220 -17.98 19.44 3.67
C MET A 220 -18.95 19.79 4.82
N ILE A 221 -18.60 19.40 6.04
CA ILE A 221 -19.26 19.85 7.26
C ILE A 221 -18.21 20.46 8.20
N VAL A 222 -18.44 21.71 8.60
CA VAL A 222 -17.71 22.38 9.67
C VAL A 222 -18.66 22.68 10.83
N GLN A 223 -18.19 22.48 12.06
CA GLN A 223 -19.03 22.61 13.26
C GLN A 223 -18.31 23.38 14.35
N HIS A 224 -19.03 24.23 15.07
CA HIS A 224 -18.60 24.64 16.40
C HIS A 224 -19.00 23.53 17.37
N ARG A 225 -18.04 22.66 17.65
CA ARG A 225 -18.21 21.41 18.41
C ARG A 225 -17.20 21.38 19.55
N VAL A 226 -17.69 21.10 20.75
CA VAL A 226 -16.87 20.99 21.95
C VAL A 226 -17.30 19.76 22.76
N SER A 227 -16.45 19.29 23.67
CA SER A 227 -16.77 18.18 24.55
C SER A 227 -18.04 18.44 25.37
N SER A 228 -18.75 17.36 25.74
CA SER A 228 -19.88 17.41 26.67
C SER A 228 -19.63 18.33 27.87
N GLY A 229 -20.63 19.14 28.23
CA GLY A 229 -20.56 20.05 29.38
C GLY A 229 -19.70 21.31 29.17
N THR A 230 -19.13 21.49 27.98
CA THR A 230 -18.33 22.68 27.65
C THR A 230 -19.21 23.73 26.98
N ASN A 231 -19.28 24.94 27.53
CA ASN A 231 -20.06 26.03 26.92
C ASN A 231 -19.39 26.55 25.64
N GLY A 232 -20.19 27.16 24.76
CA GLY A 232 -19.75 27.65 23.46
C GLY A 232 -18.93 28.95 23.50
N GLY A 233 -18.80 29.61 24.64
CA GLY A 233 -17.99 30.81 24.80
C GLY A 233 -18.74 32.13 24.67
N ASP A 234 -17.97 33.21 24.56
CA ASP A 234 -18.41 34.58 24.72
C ASP A 234 -19.09 35.14 23.46
N THR A 235 -20.15 35.92 23.66
CA THR A 235 -20.61 36.89 22.66
C THR A 235 -20.16 38.30 23.02
N VAL A 236 -20.07 39.17 22.02
CA VAL A 236 -19.63 40.57 22.20
C VAL A 236 -20.76 41.50 21.78
N THR A 237 -21.03 42.51 22.61
CA THR A 237 -22.08 43.52 22.37
C THR A 237 -21.88 44.22 21.04
N ALA A 238 -22.94 44.24 20.23
CA ALA A 238 -23.03 44.91 18.94
C ALA A 238 -21.84 44.63 17.99
N SER A 239 -21.29 43.41 18.02
CA SER A 239 -20.09 43.04 17.25
C SER A 239 -20.24 41.67 16.58
N TRP A 240 -19.53 41.49 15.47
CA TRP A 240 -19.39 40.19 14.81
C TRP A 240 -18.22 39.41 15.43
N VAL A 241 -18.47 38.18 15.84
CA VAL A 241 -17.45 37.26 16.38
C VAL A 241 -17.37 36.00 15.53
N THR A 242 -16.16 35.52 15.26
CA THR A 242 -15.93 34.26 14.55
C THR A 242 -16.33 33.07 15.42
N ARG A 243 -17.09 32.13 14.86
CA ARG A 243 -17.44 30.88 15.52
C ARG A 243 -16.23 29.94 15.55
N PRO A 244 -15.91 29.31 16.69
CA PRO A 244 -14.82 28.34 16.81
C PRO A 244 -15.11 27.03 16.05
N THR A 245 -15.11 27.07 14.72
CA THR A 245 -15.45 25.91 13.90
C THR A 245 -14.25 24.96 13.74
N VAL A 246 -14.54 23.67 13.70
CA VAL A 246 -13.59 22.58 13.45
C VAL A 246 -14.12 21.68 12.34
N GLU A 247 -13.22 20.94 11.69
CA GLU A 247 -13.59 19.99 10.66
C GLU A 247 -14.39 18.83 11.27
N ARG A 248 -15.59 18.58 10.73
CA ARG A 248 -16.33 17.34 10.98
C ARG A 248 -16.14 16.36 9.83
N PHE A 249 -16.13 16.87 8.61
CA PHE A 249 -15.93 16.11 7.39
C PHE A 249 -15.50 17.05 6.26
N ASN A 250 -14.56 16.61 5.42
CA ASN A 250 -14.16 17.35 4.23
C ASN A 250 -13.94 16.38 3.05
N GLY A 251 -14.89 16.37 2.14
CA GLY A 251 -14.85 15.69 0.86
C GLY A 251 -14.92 16.67 -0.30
N ILE A 252 -14.47 17.91 -0.16
CA ILE A 252 -14.35 18.85 -1.28
C ILE A 252 -12.88 18.90 -1.67
N THR A 253 -12.55 18.44 -2.88
CA THR A 253 -11.17 18.45 -3.39
C THR A 253 -10.62 19.87 -3.39
N GLY A 254 -9.48 20.09 -2.72
CA GLY A 254 -8.83 21.39 -2.60
C GLY A 254 -9.37 22.30 -1.50
N ALA A 255 -10.37 21.87 -0.73
CA ALA A 255 -10.84 22.58 0.46
C ALA A 255 -10.06 22.17 1.71
N SER A 256 -10.01 23.05 2.72
CA SER A 256 -9.35 22.78 4.00
C SER A 256 -10.02 23.51 5.17
N VAL A 257 -9.74 23.09 6.40
CA VAL A 257 -10.22 23.75 7.63
C VAL A 257 -9.03 24.00 8.56
N ALA A 258 -8.84 25.24 8.99
CA ALA A 258 -7.79 25.62 9.93
C ALA A 258 -8.18 26.90 10.68
N SER A 259 -7.83 27.00 11.97
CA SER A 259 -7.98 28.23 12.77
C SER A 259 -9.40 28.83 12.73
N SER A 260 -10.43 27.97 12.79
CA SER A 260 -11.84 28.37 12.71
C SER A 260 -12.28 29.04 11.41
N GLN A 261 -11.48 28.86 10.36
CA GLN A 261 -11.76 29.23 8.99
C GLN A 261 -11.71 27.98 8.11
N PHE A 262 -12.35 28.05 6.96
CA PHE A 262 -12.28 27.01 5.93
C PHE A 262 -12.03 27.62 4.56
N THR A 263 -11.26 26.92 3.73
CA THR A 263 -11.00 27.33 2.36
C THR A 263 -11.88 26.53 1.41
N LEU A 264 -12.50 27.21 0.44
CA LEU A 264 -13.22 26.59 -0.66
C LEU A 264 -12.57 27.02 -1.98
N PRO A 265 -12.31 26.09 -2.92
CA PRO A 265 -11.84 26.46 -4.25
C PRO A 265 -12.94 27.18 -5.06
N ALA A 266 -12.62 27.56 -6.29
CA ALA A 266 -13.65 28.03 -7.22
C ALA A 266 -14.73 26.96 -7.44
N GLY A 267 -15.98 27.40 -7.55
CA GLY A 267 -17.12 26.52 -7.73
C GLY A 267 -18.43 27.15 -7.28
N THR A 268 -19.52 26.43 -7.51
CA THR A 268 -20.86 26.75 -7.01
C THR A 268 -21.19 25.82 -5.86
N TYR A 269 -21.63 26.39 -4.74
CA TYR A 269 -21.85 25.68 -3.49
C TYR A 269 -23.25 25.94 -2.95
N LYS A 270 -24.00 24.87 -2.66
CA LYS A 270 -25.18 24.94 -1.80
C LYS A 270 -24.74 24.95 -0.35
N ILE A 271 -25.27 25.88 0.43
CA ILE A 271 -24.95 26.08 1.83
C ILE A 271 -26.21 25.89 2.66
N ASP A 272 -26.13 25.09 3.71
CA ASP A 272 -27.13 25.01 4.77
C ASP A 272 -26.42 25.09 6.12
N GLY A 273 -26.77 26.07 6.96
CA GLY A 273 -26.08 26.27 8.23
C GLY A 273 -26.91 26.96 9.29
N TYR A 274 -26.42 26.92 10.52
CA TYR A 274 -27.04 27.62 11.64
C TYR A 274 -26.02 28.02 12.70
N SER A 275 -26.41 28.97 13.54
CA SER A 275 -25.68 29.41 14.73
C SER A 275 -26.64 29.68 15.87
N LEU A 276 -26.39 29.09 17.03
CA LEU A 276 -27.21 29.24 18.24
C LEU A 276 -26.76 30.44 19.08
N ALA A 277 -27.68 31.32 19.48
CA ALA A 277 -27.41 32.33 20.50
C ALA A 277 -28.13 31.98 21.81
N PHE A 278 -27.50 32.31 22.93
CA PHE A 278 -28.09 32.24 24.27
C PHE A 278 -28.11 33.64 24.88
N ARG A 279 -29.27 34.09 25.36
CA ARG A 279 -29.43 35.34 26.12
C ARG A 279 -28.91 36.63 25.46
N SER A 280 -28.80 36.68 24.14
CA SER A 280 -28.11 37.74 23.40
C SER A 280 -29.04 38.79 22.75
N ASN A 281 -30.34 38.81 23.08
CA ASN A 281 -31.39 39.61 22.43
C ASN A 281 -31.40 39.40 20.90
N ARG A 282 -31.31 40.46 20.10
CA ARG A 282 -31.29 40.34 18.63
C ARG A 282 -29.93 39.79 18.18
N HIS A 283 -29.94 38.76 17.35
CA HIS A 283 -28.73 38.14 16.84
C HIS A 283 -28.91 37.65 15.39
N LYS A 284 -27.78 37.43 14.72
CA LYS A 284 -27.74 37.02 13.31
C LYS A 284 -26.41 36.40 12.94
N ALA A 285 -26.39 35.34 12.14
CA ALA A 285 -25.18 34.71 11.61
C ALA A 285 -24.88 35.13 10.17
N ARG A 286 -23.63 34.98 9.74
CA ARG A 286 -23.22 35.17 8.35
C ARG A 286 -22.04 34.27 7.99
N LEU A 287 -21.93 33.92 6.71
CA LEU A 287 -20.66 33.48 6.14
C LEU A 287 -19.89 34.71 5.66
N TYR A 288 -18.68 34.89 6.17
CA TYR A 288 -17.81 36.01 5.84
C TYR A 288 -16.61 35.53 5.04
N ASN A 289 -16.39 36.15 3.87
CA ASN A 289 -15.21 35.95 3.05
C ASN A 289 -14.07 36.81 3.59
N VAL A 290 -13.11 36.16 4.23
CA VAL A 290 -11.93 36.80 4.81
C VAL A 290 -11.00 37.30 3.71
N THR A 291 -10.88 36.55 2.61
CA THR A 291 -10.03 36.90 1.47
C THR A 291 -10.43 38.25 0.86
N ASP A 292 -11.73 38.47 0.66
CA ASP A 292 -12.23 39.68 -0.02
C ASP A 292 -12.89 40.68 0.95
N SER A 293 -12.82 40.45 2.26
CA SER A 293 -13.41 41.29 3.30
C SER A 293 -14.89 41.64 3.07
N SER A 294 -15.70 40.63 2.72
CA SER A 294 -17.11 40.82 2.37
C SER A 294 -18.00 39.71 2.93
N ALA A 295 -19.28 39.99 3.14
CA ALA A 295 -20.25 38.97 3.52
C ALA A 295 -20.68 38.18 2.27
N LEU A 296 -20.66 36.84 2.35
CA LEU A 296 -21.12 35.95 1.28
C LEU A 296 -22.59 35.60 1.42
N SER A 297 -23.02 35.27 2.63
CA SER A 297 -24.39 34.91 2.94
C SER A 297 -24.75 35.38 4.33
N VAL A 298 -26.00 35.79 4.53
CA VAL A 298 -26.49 36.35 5.79
C VAL A 298 -27.72 35.58 6.23
N GLY A 299 -27.71 35.15 7.48
CA GLY A 299 -28.78 34.36 8.06
C GLY A 299 -29.98 35.20 8.48
N GLU A 300 -31.05 34.50 8.84
CA GLU A 300 -32.27 35.10 9.34
C GLU A 300 -32.01 35.91 10.63
N ALA A 301 -32.74 37.02 10.80
CA ALA A 301 -32.73 37.74 12.06
C ALA A 301 -33.44 36.89 13.12
N ALA A 302 -32.80 36.71 14.27
CA ALA A 302 -33.35 35.95 15.37
C ALA A 302 -33.31 36.76 16.66
N TYR A 303 -34.13 36.35 17.63
CA TYR A 303 -34.21 36.98 18.93
C TYR A 303 -34.17 35.94 20.03
N THR A 304 -33.41 36.21 21.08
CA THR A 304 -33.37 35.38 22.29
C THR A 304 -33.30 36.26 23.54
N ALA A 305 -34.33 36.24 24.38
CA ALA A 305 -34.42 37.15 25.52
C ALA A 305 -33.24 36.99 26.49
N ASN A 306 -32.58 38.11 26.83
CA ASN A 306 -31.52 38.14 27.84
C ASN A 306 -32.05 37.89 29.26
N ALA A 307 -33.17 38.54 29.60
CA ALA A 307 -33.78 38.51 30.93
C ALA A 307 -34.52 37.18 31.19
N ASP A 308 -35.34 36.72 30.25
CA ASP A 308 -36.14 35.49 30.39
C ASP A 308 -35.39 34.22 29.94
N ILE A 309 -34.06 34.30 29.83
CA ILE A 309 -33.14 33.21 29.47
C ILE A 309 -33.63 32.37 28.27
N GLY A 310 -33.48 32.92 27.07
CA GLY A 310 -33.83 32.22 25.84
C GLY A 310 -32.64 31.53 25.16
N ARG A 311 -32.98 30.66 24.20
CA ARG A 311 -32.10 30.27 23.08
C ARG A 311 -32.86 30.33 21.76
N SER A 312 -32.18 30.72 20.69
CA SER A 312 -32.72 30.60 19.32
C SER A 312 -31.58 30.54 18.31
N ASN A 313 -31.88 30.10 17.10
CA ASN A 313 -30.90 29.94 16.02
C ASN A 313 -31.08 31.03 14.96
N SER A 314 -29.97 31.53 14.43
CA SER A 314 -29.95 32.20 13.13
C SER A 314 -29.55 31.16 12.09
N VAL A 315 -30.40 30.97 11.07
CA VAL A 315 -30.25 29.95 10.02
C VAL A 315 -29.78 30.59 8.71
N LEU A 316 -28.91 29.89 7.98
CA LEU A 316 -28.32 30.24 6.70
C LEU A 316 -28.75 29.18 5.67
N SER A 317 -29.25 29.62 4.52
CA SER A 317 -29.46 28.75 3.36
C SER A 317 -29.25 29.56 2.10
N ASP A 318 -28.32 29.13 1.24
CA ASP A 318 -27.88 29.95 0.09
C ASP A 318 -27.20 29.10 -1.00
N ILE A 319 -27.00 29.71 -2.17
CA ILE A 319 -26.13 29.20 -3.24
C ILE A 319 -25.03 30.24 -3.51
N LEU A 320 -23.79 29.86 -3.22
CA LEU A 320 -22.62 30.71 -3.40
C LEU A 320 -21.87 30.36 -4.68
N VAL A 321 -21.46 31.36 -5.46
CA VAL A 321 -20.56 31.20 -6.60
C VAL A 321 -19.22 31.84 -6.27
N LEU A 322 -18.16 31.05 -6.23
CA LEU A 322 -16.80 31.49 -5.98
C LEU A 322 -15.97 31.41 -7.28
N THR A 323 -15.38 32.53 -7.68
CA THR A 323 -14.55 32.64 -8.90
C THR A 323 -13.08 32.28 -8.68
N GLY A 324 -12.68 32.02 -7.45
CA GLY A 324 -11.33 31.63 -7.05
C GLY A 324 -11.37 31.02 -5.64
N THR A 325 -10.23 30.50 -5.17
CA THR A 325 -10.15 29.97 -3.80
C THR A 325 -10.34 31.08 -2.78
N LYS A 326 -11.27 30.90 -1.85
CA LYS A 326 -11.60 31.85 -0.78
C LYS A 326 -11.46 31.21 0.60
N THR A 327 -10.95 31.99 1.54
CA THR A 327 -10.98 31.69 2.97
C THR A 327 -12.24 32.29 3.56
N ILE A 328 -13.04 31.46 4.22
CA ILE A 328 -14.37 31.78 4.71
C ILE A 328 -14.45 31.43 6.19
N GLU A 329 -15.20 32.21 6.95
CA GLU A 329 -15.51 31.91 8.35
C GLU A 329 -16.97 32.16 8.67
N LEU A 330 -17.51 31.36 9.60
CA LEU A 330 -18.84 31.59 10.15
C LEU A 330 -18.76 32.64 11.25
N GLN A 331 -19.45 33.76 11.09
CA GLN A 331 -19.51 34.82 12.09
C GLN A 331 -20.92 34.96 12.68
N HIS A 332 -20.98 35.50 13.89
CA HIS A 332 -22.22 35.71 14.63
C HIS A 332 -22.24 37.10 15.27
N TYR A 333 -23.30 37.86 14.99
CA TYR A 333 -23.59 39.15 15.59
C TYR A 333 -24.59 38.99 16.72
N THR A 334 -24.38 39.73 17.80
CA THR A 334 -25.28 39.78 18.96
C THR A 334 -25.46 41.19 19.47
N GLU A 335 -26.69 41.56 19.81
CA GLU A 335 -26.99 42.86 20.44
C GLU A 335 -26.37 42.96 21.83
N VAL A 336 -26.48 41.90 22.63
CA VAL A 336 -25.96 41.84 24.00
C VAL A 336 -24.81 40.85 24.09
N GLY A 337 -23.68 41.28 24.65
CA GLY A 337 -22.56 40.41 25.00
C GLY A 337 -22.86 39.59 26.25
N VAL A 338 -22.60 38.29 26.18
CA VAL A 338 -22.83 37.31 27.24
C VAL A 338 -21.59 36.45 27.37
N ALA A 339 -20.97 36.50 28.55
CA ALA A 339 -19.77 35.72 28.85
C ALA A 339 -20.08 34.22 29.02
N ALA A 340 -19.11 33.40 28.62
CA ALA A 340 -19.01 31.94 28.62
C ALA A 340 -20.07 31.16 27.84
N THR A 341 -21.30 31.67 27.78
CA THR A 341 -22.48 30.93 27.32
C THR A 341 -23.18 31.58 26.14
N GLY A 342 -22.81 32.80 25.74
CA GLY A 342 -23.51 33.55 24.69
C GLY A 342 -23.58 32.81 23.36
N LEU A 343 -22.51 32.10 23.02
CA LEU A 343 -22.42 31.27 21.82
C LEU A 343 -23.07 29.88 21.99
N GLY A 344 -23.55 29.56 23.19
CA GLY A 344 -24.28 28.35 23.53
C GLY A 344 -24.02 27.88 24.95
N ALA A 345 -25.08 27.53 25.67
CA ALA A 345 -24.98 26.89 26.98
C ALA A 345 -24.98 25.36 26.82
N ALA A 346 -24.10 24.67 27.55
CA ALA A 346 -24.01 23.22 27.51
C ALA A 346 -25.26 22.55 28.08
N THR A 347 -25.66 21.44 27.47
CA THR A 347 -26.68 20.55 28.04
C THR A 347 -26.08 19.65 29.12
N GLY A 348 -24.79 19.36 29.04
CA GLY A 348 -24.06 18.59 30.05
C GLY A 348 -24.42 17.10 30.08
N ASN A 349 -25.01 16.58 29.01
CA ASN A 349 -25.28 15.15 28.89
C ASN A 349 -23.97 14.41 28.59
N SER A 350 -23.57 13.48 29.45
CA SER A 350 -22.33 12.70 29.33
C SER A 350 -22.23 11.84 28.06
N THR A 351 -23.32 11.73 27.29
CA THR A 351 -23.35 11.07 25.98
C THR A 351 -23.44 12.09 24.84
N GLY A 352 -22.29 12.41 24.25
CA GLY A 352 -22.19 13.21 23.03
C GLY A 352 -21.53 14.58 23.21
N ASP A 353 -21.09 15.16 22.10
CA ASP A 353 -20.50 16.50 22.08
C ASP A 353 -21.58 17.58 21.98
N GLU A 354 -21.26 18.78 22.46
CA GLU A 354 -22.12 19.95 22.32
C GLU A 354 -21.88 20.58 20.94
N ILE A 355 -22.96 20.82 20.18
CA ILE A 355 -22.90 21.42 18.84
C ILE A 355 -23.67 22.73 18.85
N TYR A 356 -22.95 23.83 18.69
CA TYR A 356 -23.51 25.19 18.79
C TYR A 356 -23.68 25.90 17.45
N ALA A 357 -23.00 25.41 16.43
CA ALA A 357 -23.15 25.87 15.05
C ALA A 357 -22.71 24.77 14.09
N SER A 358 -23.29 24.76 12.89
CA SER A 358 -22.91 23.85 11.82
C SER A 358 -23.07 24.56 10.49
N VAL A 359 -22.16 24.29 9.55
CA VAL A 359 -22.32 24.66 8.15
C VAL A 359 -22.06 23.42 7.31
N THR A 360 -23.07 23.04 6.55
CA THR A 360 -23.02 22.00 5.54
C THR A 360 -22.84 22.67 4.20
N ILE A 361 -21.87 22.18 3.43
CA ILE A 361 -21.42 22.77 2.17
C ILE A 361 -21.43 21.65 1.14
N GLU A 362 -22.18 21.83 0.05
CA GLU A 362 -22.24 20.90 -1.06
C GLU A 362 -21.84 21.61 -2.35
N LYS A 363 -20.79 21.14 -3.03
CA LYS A 363 -20.36 21.62 -4.34
C LYS A 363 -21.30 21.04 -5.39
N ILE A 364 -21.99 21.92 -6.10
CA ILE A 364 -23.03 21.57 -7.08
C ILE A 364 -22.64 21.91 -8.53
N ALA A 365 -21.60 22.72 -8.75
CA ALA A 365 -20.99 22.95 -10.07
C ALA A 365 -19.53 23.40 -9.96
#